data_AF-A0A8C0I998-F1
#
_entry.id   AF-A0A8C0I998-F1
#
_cell.length_a   1.000
_cell.length_b   1.000
_cell.length_c   1.000
_cell.angle_alpha   90.00
_cell.angle_beta   90.00
_cell.angle_gamma   90.00
#
_symmetry.space_group_name_H-M   'P 1'
#
loop_
_entity.id
_entity.type
_entity.pdbx_description
1 polymer ?
#
loop_
_entity_poly.entity_id
_entity_poly.type
_entity_poly.pdbx_seq_one_letter_code
_entity_poly.pdbx_strand_id
1 'polypeptide(L)'
;DISKQKEQCLVPCDVQAKILRGEKHYMCRNLQNSLVEYARSTKKMLRNMMDDQQSSLDYLSNQVNELMNRLLLLNAEVLRKHLDPLPYKAVQSHGLDCTDIKDTVGSVSKTPTGLYIIHPEGSNYPFEVLCDMDFQGGGWTVVQKRTDGIIPFQRTWSEYLDGFGDLSGEFWLGLKKIFHIVNQKATSFSLYVDLESENDKHAYASYDGFWIEDEACSFKIHLGRYSGNAGDAFRGYRKEDNQNSMPFSTFDVDNDGCRPMCTIKEQPVKSCSNFSDNTGWWFNQCGLANLNGDHRYTGRFLATGIHWDTWTMNNKPVKIKSVSMKIRRTYNPYFH
;
A
#
# COMPACT_ATOMS: atom_id res chain seq x y z
N ASP A 1 -82.03 63.60 -34.59
CA ASP A 1 -81.84 62.30 -35.22
C ASP A 1 -80.40 62.03 -35.65
N ILE A 2 -79.76 61.20 -34.83
CA ILE A 2 -78.78 60.14 -35.11
C ILE A 2 -77.71 60.40 -36.19
N SER A 3 -76.57 60.83 -35.66
CA SER A 3 -75.20 60.50 -36.07
C SER A 3 -75.02 59.24 -36.92
N LYS A 4 -74.40 59.39 -38.09
CA LYS A 4 -73.54 58.33 -38.67
C LYS A 4 -72.31 58.97 -39.31
N GLN A 5 -71.26 59.15 -38.50
CA GLN A 5 -69.88 59.14 -39.00
C GLN A 5 -69.70 57.83 -39.77
N LYS A 6 -69.66 57.89 -41.10
CA LYS A 6 -69.10 56.81 -41.91
C LYS A 6 -67.60 56.92 -41.80
N GLU A 7 -67.01 56.20 -40.86
CA GLU A 7 -65.58 55.88 -40.92
C GLU A 7 -65.32 55.20 -42.26
N GLN A 8 -64.58 55.89 -43.14
CA GLN A 8 -64.05 55.27 -44.34
C GLN A 8 -63.03 54.23 -43.91
N CYS A 9 -63.28 52.97 -44.27
CA CYS A 9 -62.35 51.88 -44.07
C CYS A 9 -61.10 52.16 -44.94
N LEU A 10 -60.03 52.65 -44.31
CA LEU A 10 -58.80 53.13 -44.97
C LEU A 10 -57.91 52.01 -45.52
N VAL A 11 -58.30 50.75 -45.36
CA VAL A 11 -57.51 49.60 -45.81
C VAL A 11 -58.42 48.65 -46.61
N PRO A 12 -58.12 48.36 -47.89
CA PRO A 12 -58.85 47.36 -48.67
C PRO A 12 -58.81 46.00 -47.98
N CYS A 13 -59.95 45.30 -47.90
CA CYS A 13 -60.07 44.00 -47.21
C CYS A 13 -59.02 42.96 -47.67
N ASP A 14 -58.60 43.02 -48.94
CA ASP A 14 -57.57 42.15 -49.51
C ASP A 14 -56.17 42.37 -48.92
N VAL A 15 -55.87 43.61 -48.51
CA VAL A 15 -54.60 43.99 -47.85
C VAL A 15 -54.63 43.50 -46.40
N GLN A 16 -55.74 43.71 -45.69
CA GLN A 16 -55.93 43.19 -44.33
C GLN A 16 -55.80 41.66 -44.28
N ALA A 17 -56.40 40.95 -45.25
CA ALA A 17 -56.33 39.49 -45.35
C ALA A 17 -54.94 38.96 -45.73
N LYS A 18 -54.10 39.76 -46.40
CA LYS A 18 -52.69 39.43 -46.67
C LYS A 18 -51.82 39.62 -45.42
N ILE A 19 -52.03 40.71 -44.68
CA ILE A 19 -51.31 40.99 -43.41
C ILE A 19 -51.60 39.88 -42.39
N LEU A 20 -52.87 39.56 -42.16
CA LEU A 20 -53.28 38.48 -41.25
C LEU A 20 -52.72 37.11 -41.66
N ARG A 21 -52.61 36.84 -42.97
CA ARG A 21 -51.96 35.62 -43.47
C ARG A 21 -50.45 35.62 -43.21
N GLY A 22 -49.79 36.76 -43.35
CA GLY A 22 -48.37 36.94 -43.04
C GLY A 22 -48.08 36.72 -41.55
N GLU A 23 -48.88 37.34 -40.67
CA GLU A 23 -48.79 37.18 -39.21
C GLU A 23 -49.04 35.73 -38.78
N LYS A 24 -50.05 35.07 -39.36
CA LYS A 24 -50.31 33.64 -39.11
C LYS A 24 -49.14 32.77 -39.52
N HIS A 25 -48.55 32.99 -40.71
CA HIS A 25 -47.37 32.24 -41.16
C HIS A 25 -46.16 32.48 -40.26
N TYR A 26 -45.96 33.72 -39.82
CA TYR A 26 -44.89 34.08 -38.89
C TYR A 26 -45.06 33.36 -37.54
N MET A 27 -46.26 33.40 -36.96
CA MET A 27 -46.57 32.70 -35.71
C MET A 27 -46.42 31.17 -35.83
N CYS A 28 -46.90 30.57 -36.92
CA CYS A 28 -46.72 29.13 -37.17
C CYS A 28 -45.23 28.75 -37.29
N ARG A 29 -44.42 29.57 -37.97
CA ARG A 29 -42.98 29.32 -38.10
C ARG A 29 -42.26 29.43 -36.75
N ASN A 30 -42.62 30.43 -35.94
CA ASN A 30 -42.05 30.58 -34.61
C ASN A 30 -42.43 29.39 -33.70
N LEU A 31 -43.71 28.98 -33.71
CA LEU A 31 -44.16 27.82 -32.94
C LEU A 31 -43.43 26.54 -33.38
N GLN A 32 -43.27 26.34 -34.69
CA GLN A 32 -42.54 25.19 -35.23
C GLN A 32 -41.07 25.20 -34.79
N ASN A 33 -40.41 26.36 -34.79
CA ASN A 33 -39.04 26.50 -34.31
C ASN A 33 -38.93 26.19 -32.81
N SER A 34 -39.85 26.73 -31.98
CA SER A 34 -39.88 26.45 -30.54
C SER A 34 -40.12 24.97 -30.24
N LEU A 35 -40.99 24.29 -30.98
CA LEU A 35 -41.22 22.84 -30.85
C LEU A 35 -39.97 22.04 -31.21
N VAL A 36 -39.25 22.43 -32.26
CA VAL A 36 -38.00 21.76 -32.67
C VAL A 36 -36.91 21.96 -31.62
N GLU A 37 -36.77 23.17 -31.06
CA GLU A 37 -35.82 23.42 -29.98
C GLU A 37 -36.15 22.66 -28.71
N TYR A 38 -37.42 22.64 -28.31
CA TYR A 38 -37.88 21.84 -27.17
C TYR A 38 -37.56 20.35 -27.38
N ALA A 39 -37.89 19.79 -28.55
CA ALA A 39 -37.59 18.39 -28.87
C ALA A 39 -36.08 18.08 -28.84
N ARG A 40 -35.23 19.00 -29.33
CA ARG A 40 -33.76 18.86 -29.25
C ARG A 40 -33.26 18.91 -27.81
N SER A 41 -33.77 19.85 -27.01
CA SER A 41 -33.40 19.99 -25.60
C SER A 41 -33.76 18.73 -24.81
N THR A 42 -34.99 18.24 -24.95
CA THR A 42 -35.46 17.02 -24.29
C THR A 42 -34.66 15.79 -24.72
N LYS A 43 -34.33 15.66 -26.02
CA LYS A 43 -33.47 14.58 -26.51
C LYS A 43 -32.06 14.63 -25.92
N LYS A 44 -31.49 15.83 -25.76
CA LYS A 44 -30.18 16.02 -25.14
C LYS A 44 -30.21 15.66 -23.66
N MET A 45 -31.25 16.09 -22.93
CA MET A 45 -31.44 15.75 -21.52
C MET A 45 -31.54 14.23 -21.32
N LEU A 46 -32.37 13.54 -22.12
CA LEU A 46 -32.51 12.08 -22.05
C LEU A 46 -31.19 11.36 -22.34
N ARG A 47 -30.40 11.85 -23.30
CA ARG A 47 -29.08 11.27 -23.60
C ARG A 47 -28.13 11.40 -22.42
N ASN A 48 -28.02 12.60 -21.84
CA ASN A 48 -27.18 12.82 -20.68
C ASN A 48 -27.60 11.94 -19.49
N MET A 49 -28.91 11.80 -19.24
CA MET A 49 -29.42 10.92 -18.19
C MET A 49 -29.07 9.44 -18.43
N MET A 50 -29.14 8.97 -19.69
CA MET A 50 -28.72 7.62 -20.04
C MET A 50 -27.21 7.42 -19.84
N ASP A 51 -26.39 8.43 -20.20
CA ASP A 51 -24.93 8.38 -20.02
C ASP A 51 -24.56 8.33 -18.52
N ASP A 52 -25.24 9.12 -17.68
CA ASP A 52 -25.06 9.11 -16.22
C ASP A 52 -25.48 7.76 -15.59
N GLN A 53 -26.60 7.19 -16.04
CA GLN A 53 -27.03 5.86 -15.62
C GLN A 53 -26.05 4.77 -16.04
N GLN A 54 -25.51 4.85 -17.26
CA GLN A 54 -24.50 3.91 -17.73
C GLN A 54 -23.22 3.99 -16.90
N SER A 55 -22.75 5.20 -16.61
CA SER A 55 -21.57 5.40 -15.75
C SER A 55 -21.78 4.82 -14.33
N SER A 56 -22.98 5.00 -13.78
CA SER A 56 -23.34 4.44 -12.47
C SER A 56 -23.38 2.91 -12.49
N LEU A 57 -23.91 2.31 -13.56
CA LEU A 57 -23.91 0.85 -13.76
C LEU A 57 -22.49 0.30 -13.92
N ASP A 58 -21.64 0.98 -14.67
CA ASP A 58 -20.23 0.58 -14.84
C ASP A 58 -19.48 0.64 -13.51
N TYR A 59 -19.72 1.68 -12.70
CA TYR A 59 -19.17 1.78 -11.34
C TYR A 59 -19.62 0.62 -10.46
N LEU A 60 -20.92 0.33 -10.43
CA LEU A 60 -21.47 -0.79 -9.65
C LEU A 60 -20.93 -2.14 -10.15
N SER A 61 -20.79 -2.33 -11.46
CA SER A 61 -20.20 -3.53 -12.04
C SER A 61 -18.75 -3.71 -11.58
N ASN A 62 -17.96 -2.64 -11.57
CA ASN A 62 -16.59 -2.68 -11.05
C ASN A 62 -16.54 -3.03 -9.56
N GLN A 63 -17.45 -2.46 -8.74
CA GLN A 63 -17.56 -2.82 -7.32
C GLN A 63 -17.92 -4.30 -7.13
N VAL A 64 -18.85 -4.84 -7.92
CA VAL A 64 -19.23 -6.26 -7.88
C VAL A 64 -18.07 -7.15 -8.29
N ASN A 65 -17.32 -6.79 -9.34
CA ASN A 65 -16.14 -7.53 -9.77
C ASN A 65 -15.04 -7.52 -8.70
N GLU A 66 -14.84 -6.39 -8.01
CA GLU A 66 -13.90 -6.29 -6.90
C GLU A 66 -14.32 -7.18 -5.73
N LEU A 67 -15.60 -7.14 -5.34
CA LEU A 67 -16.16 -7.99 -4.29
C LEU A 67 -16.06 -9.48 -4.66
N MET A 68 -16.34 -9.85 -5.91
CA MET A 68 -16.18 -11.21 -6.42
C MET A 68 -14.72 -11.68 -6.34
N ASN A 69 -13.75 -10.82 -6.71
CA ASN A 69 -12.33 -11.13 -6.59
C ASN A 69 -11.93 -11.29 -5.11
N ARG A 70 -12.43 -10.45 -4.21
CA ARG A 70 -12.21 -10.59 -2.76
C ARG A 70 -12.78 -11.91 -2.24
N LEU A 71 -13.98 -12.31 -2.68
CA LEU A 71 -14.60 -13.58 -2.30
C LEU A 71 -13.80 -14.79 -2.83
N LEU A 72 -13.29 -14.70 -4.06
CA LEU A 72 -12.44 -15.73 -4.66
C LEU A 72 -11.14 -15.90 -3.88
N LEU A 73 -10.51 -14.79 -3.48
CA LEU A 73 -9.30 -14.81 -2.65
C LEU A 73 -9.58 -15.36 -1.25
N LEU A 74 -10.69 -14.99 -0.62
CA LEU A 74 -11.09 -15.51 0.68
C LEU A 74 -11.39 -17.01 0.63
N ASN A 75 -12.05 -17.48 -0.43
CA ASN A 75 -12.28 -18.91 -0.66
C ASN A 75 -10.96 -19.66 -0.88
N ALA A 76 -10.01 -19.06 -1.62
CA ALA A 76 -8.68 -19.62 -1.79
C ALA A 76 -7.91 -19.67 -0.46
N GLU A 77 -8.07 -18.68 0.42
CA GLU A 77 -7.49 -18.64 1.77
C GLU A 77 -8.07 -19.73 2.67
N VAL A 78 -9.39 -19.91 2.66
CA VAL A 78 -10.07 -21.01 3.39
C VAL A 78 -9.57 -22.37 2.89
N LEU A 79 -9.37 -22.52 1.57
CA LEU A 79 -8.79 -23.73 0.99
C LEU A 79 -7.32 -23.91 1.35
N ARG A 80 -6.53 -22.82 1.40
CA ARG A 80 -5.10 -22.84 1.77
C ARG A 80 -4.88 -23.20 3.24
N LYS A 81 -5.71 -22.67 4.14
CA LYS A 81 -5.73 -23.08 5.56
C LYS A 81 -6.00 -24.57 5.74
N HIS A 82 -6.59 -25.24 4.73
CA HIS A 82 -6.79 -26.67 4.69
C HIS A 82 -5.66 -27.47 4.00
N LEU A 83 -4.70 -26.83 3.31
CA LEU A 83 -3.71 -27.50 2.46
C LEU A 83 -2.24 -27.25 2.79
N ASP A 84 -1.90 -26.24 3.62
CA ASP A 84 -0.53 -26.06 4.13
C ASP A 84 -0.46 -26.48 5.61
N PRO A 85 0.01 -27.71 5.94
CA PRO A 85 0.25 -28.08 7.31
C PRO A 85 1.59 -27.47 7.75
N LEU A 86 1.64 -26.13 7.92
CA LEU A 86 2.54 -25.59 8.91
C LEU A 86 2.09 -26.20 10.25
N PRO A 87 2.97 -26.82 11.05
CA PRO A 87 2.58 -27.37 12.32
C PRO A 87 1.99 -26.24 13.18
N TYR A 88 0.67 -26.24 13.32
CA TYR A 88 -0.12 -25.23 14.05
C TYR A 88 0.18 -25.21 15.56
N LYS A 89 1.03 -26.12 16.03
CA LYS A 89 1.56 -26.09 17.38
C LYS A 89 2.98 -25.59 17.31
N ALA A 90 3.22 -24.43 17.91
CA ALA A 90 4.56 -23.95 18.17
C ALA A 90 5.38 -25.08 18.79
N VAL A 91 6.47 -25.44 18.13
CA VAL A 91 7.41 -26.41 18.69
C VAL A 91 7.96 -25.75 19.96
N GLN A 92 7.79 -26.39 21.12
CA GLN A 92 8.33 -25.93 22.40
C GLN A 92 9.86 -26.10 22.39
N SER A 93 10.57 -25.26 21.63
CA SER A 93 12.03 -25.13 21.72
C SER A 93 12.33 -23.72 22.21
N HIS A 94 12.79 -23.59 23.45
CA HIS A 94 13.12 -22.30 24.07
C HIS A 94 14.52 -21.82 23.63
N GLY A 95 14.69 -21.54 22.34
CA GLY A 95 15.92 -20.89 21.86
C GLY A 95 15.85 -19.37 22.00
N LEU A 96 17.01 -18.73 21.93
CA LEU A 96 17.13 -17.28 21.97
C LEU A 96 16.59 -16.60 20.69
N ASP A 97 16.74 -17.27 19.55
CA ASP A 97 16.23 -16.89 18.25
C ASP A 97 16.20 -18.12 17.32
N CYS A 98 15.73 -17.96 16.08
CA CYS A 98 15.65 -19.08 15.13
C CYS A 98 17.02 -19.68 14.78
N THR A 99 18.12 -18.93 14.86
CA THR A 99 19.47 -19.48 14.61
C THR A 99 19.87 -20.40 15.76
N ASP A 100 19.65 -19.95 17.00
CA ASP A 100 19.90 -20.76 18.20
C ASP A 100 19.07 -22.05 18.23
N ILE A 101 17.77 -21.97 17.87
CA ILE A 101 16.91 -23.16 17.72
C ILE A 101 17.48 -24.11 16.67
N LYS A 102 17.87 -23.59 15.50
CA LYS A 102 18.45 -24.40 14.44
C LYS A 102 19.75 -25.09 14.89
N ASP A 103 20.63 -24.38 15.58
CA ASP A 103 21.93 -24.95 15.96
C ASP A 103 21.79 -25.97 17.11
N THR A 104 20.87 -25.75 18.04
CA THR A 104 20.60 -26.67 19.16
C THR A 104 19.80 -27.90 18.73
N VAL A 105 18.70 -27.73 17.99
CA VAL A 105 17.79 -28.82 17.58
C VAL A 105 18.27 -29.50 16.29
N GLY A 106 18.82 -28.74 15.35
CA GLY A 106 19.36 -29.22 14.07
C GLY A 106 20.52 -30.19 14.22
N SER A 107 21.20 -30.16 15.37
CA SER A 107 22.23 -31.14 15.76
C SER A 107 21.65 -32.54 16.02
N VAL A 108 20.35 -32.65 16.28
CA VAL A 108 19.65 -33.91 16.62
C VAL A 108 18.72 -34.37 15.51
N SER A 109 18.00 -33.47 14.83
CA SER A 109 17.08 -33.79 13.74
C SER A 109 16.83 -32.59 12.82
N LYS A 110 16.32 -32.82 11.60
CA LYS A 110 15.97 -31.71 10.69
C LYS A 110 14.88 -30.83 11.33
N THR A 111 15.20 -29.57 11.58
CA THR A 111 14.26 -28.56 12.11
C THR A 111 13.43 -27.99 10.95
N PRO A 112 12.09 -28.17 10.91
CA PRO A 112 11.26 -27.68 9.82
C PRO A 112 10.98 -26.17 9.93
N THR A 113 10.69 -25.51 8.80
CA THR A 113 10.12 -24.16 8.83
C THR A 113 8.77 -24.16 9.55
N GLY A 114 8.52 -23.18 10.41
CA GLY A 114 7.32 -23.15 11.23
C GLY A 114 7.32 -22.08 12.31
N LEU A 115 6.29 -22.12 13.15
CA LEU A 115 6.17 -21.26 14.32
C LEU A 115 6.95 -21.85 15.50
N TYR A 116 7.71 -20.99 16.17
CA TYR A 116 8.53 -21.34 17.33
C TYR A 116 8.39 -20.27 18.40
N ILE A 117 8.57 -20.66 19.66
CA ILE A 117 8.64 -19.73 20.78
C ILE A 117 10.11 -19.42 21.06
N ILE A 118 10.50 -18.15 21.05
CA ILE A 118 11.85 -17.71 21.42
C ILE A 118 11.82 -16.89 22.70
N HIS A 119 12.94 -16.85 23.41
CA HIS A 119 13.14 -15.98 24.57
C HIS A 119 14.46 -15.21 24.45
N PRO A 120 14.51 -14.13 23.64
CA PRO A 120 15.74 -13.35 23.48
C PRO A 120 16.21 -12.73 24.79
N GLU A 121 17.53 -12.58 24.94
CA GLU A 121 18.12 -11.95 26.13
C GLU A 121 17.55 -10.55 26.38
N GLY A 122 17.16 -10.27 27.63
CA GLY A 122 16.63 -8.97 28.05
C GLY A 122 15.16 -8.74 27.70
N SER A 123 14.50 -9.69 27.01
CA SER A 123 13.04 -9.63 26.84
C SER A 123 12.32 -10.16 28.09
N ASN A 124 11.21 -9.50 28.46
CA ASN A 124 10.47 -9.81 29.69
C ASN A 124 9.70 -11.13 29.64
N TYR A 125 9.30 -11.58 28.44
CA TYR A 125 8.50 -12.78 28.23
C TYR A 125 8.87 -13.44 26.90
N PRO A 126 8.77 -14.78 26.80
CA PRO A 126 8.93 -15.49 25.54
C PRO A 126 7.78 -15.15 24.57
N PHE A 127 8.05 -15.19 23.27
CA PHE A 127 7.06 -14.89 22.25
C PHE A 127 7.24 -15.74 20.99
N GLU A 128 6.16 -15.86 20.21
CA GLU A 128 6.14 -16.64 18.97
C GLU A 128 6.77 -15.87 17.80
N VAL A 129 7.49 -16.59 16.95
CA VAL A 129 8.08 -16.12 15.71
C VAL A 129 7.93 -17.17 14.61
N LEU A 130 7.92 -16.73 13.36
CA LEU A 130 8.09 -17.60 12.20
C LEU A 130 9.58 -17.82 11.94
N CYS A 131 10.04 -19.07 12.05
CA CYS A 131 11.40 -19.45 11.68
C CYS A 131 11.41 -20.11 10.30
N ASP A 132 12.18 -19.53 9.38
CA ASP A 132 12.50 -20.15 8.09
C ASP A 132 13.80 -20.96 8.23
N MET A 133 13.62 -22.28 8.25
CA MET A 133 14.68 -23.25 8.48
C MET A 133 15.21 -23.88 7.19
N ASP A 134 14.54 -23.66 6.06
CA ASP A 134 14.92 -24.25 4.77
C ASP A 134 15.71 -23.25 3.90
N PHE A 135 15.43 -21.94 4.00
CA PHE A 135 16.08 -20.93 3.17
C PHE A 135 17.55 -20.68 3.54
N GLN A 136 18.46 -20.81 2.56
CA GLN A 136 19.89 -20.50 2.68
C GLN A 136 20.56 -21.03 3.96
N GLY A 137 20.32 -22.31 4.27
CA GLY A 137 20.87 -22.96 5.45
C GLY A 137 20.12 -22.66 6.75
N GLY A 138 18.95 -22.04 6.67
CA GLY A 138 18.00 -21.87 7.78
C GLY A 138 18.45 -20.90 8.87
N GLY A 139 17.68 -20.92 9.97
CA GLY A 139 17.93 -20.10 11.17
C GLY A 139 17.41 -18.66 11.05
N TRP A 140 16.59 -18.38 10.05
CA TRP A 140 16.05 -17.05 9.80
C TRP A 140 14.82 -16.78 10.64
N THR A 141 14.81 -15.66 11.36
CA THR A 141 13.63 -15.15 12.04
C THR A 141 12.93 -14.14 11.12
N VAL A 142 11.70 -14.43 10.71
CA VAL A 142 10.93 -13.52 9.84
C VAL A 142 10.34 -12.40 10.70
N VAL A 143 10.62 -11.14 10.37
CA VAL A 143 10.19 -9.96 11.15
C VAL A 143 9.06 -9.17 10.48
N GLN A 144 8.92 -9.33 9.17
CA GLN A 144 7.82 -8.76 8.39
C GLN A 144 7.54 -9.65 7.18
N LYS A 145 6.27 -9.83 6.85
CA LYS A 145 5.84 -10.53 5.62
C LYS A 145 4.61 -9.85 4.99
N ARG A 146 4.67 -9.58 3.68
CA ARG A 146 3.56 -9.13 2.81
C ARG A 146 3.39 -10.09 1.62
N THR A 147 2.16 -10.43 1.28
CA THR A 147 1.84 -11.39 0.20
C THR A 147 0.53 -11.09 -0.56
N ASP A 148 -0.53 -10.66 0.11
CA ASP A 148 -1.87 -10.55 -0.49
C ASP A 148 -2.62 -9.26 -0.14
N GLY A 149 -2.11 -8.48 0.81
CA GLY A 149 -2.67 -7.21 1.24
C GLY A 149 -3.91 -7.33 2.11
N ILE A 150 -4.16 -8.48 2.74
CA ILE A 150 -5.34 -8.67 3.59
C ILE A 150 -5.17 -7.93 4.93
N ILE A 151 -3.95 -7.89 5.48
CA ILE A 151 -3.70 -7.24 6.76
C ILE A 151 -3.33 -5.77 6.50
N PRO A 152 -4.06 -4.80 7.10
CA PRO A 152 -3.71 -3.39 6.96
C PRO A 152 -2.46 -3.06 7.79
N PHE A 153 -1.51 -2.37 7.15
CA PHE A 153 -0.28 -1.85 7.76
C PHE A 153 -0.41 -0.36 8.15
N GLN A 154 -1.59 0.23 7.95
CA GLN A 154 -1.96 1.55 8.43
C GLN A 154 -2.22 1.50 9.94
N ARG A 155 -1.14 1.55 10.72
CA ARG A 155 -1.11 1.22 12.15
C ARG A 155 -0.44 2.32 12.95
N THR A 156 -0.93 2.50 14.18
CA THR A 156 -0.42 3.49 15.13
C THR A 156 0.99 3.13 15.62
N TRP A 157 1.68 4.08 16.26
CA TRP A 157 2.96 3.84 16.93
C TRP A 157 2.88 2.65 17.86
N SER A 158 1.88 2.62 18.75
CA SER A 158 1.68 1.54 19.72
C SER A 158 1.53 0.18 19.06
N GLU A 159 0.78 0.08 17.96
CA GLU A 159 0.63 -1.18 17.22
C GLU A 159 1.95 -1.63 16.56
N TYR A 160 2.74 -0.69 16.04
CA TYR A 160 4.08 -0.99 15.51
C TYR A 160 5.08 -1.41 16.59
N LEU A 161 4.94 -0.92 17.82
CA LEU A 161 5.74 -1.37 18.97
C LEU A 161 5.48 -2.84 19.31
N ASP A 162 4.20 -3.20 19.42
CA ASP A 162 3.77 -4.51 19.92
C ASP A 162 3.76 -5.59 18.82
N GLY A 163 3.48 -5.18 17.57
CA GLY A 163 3.31 -6.07 16.42
C GLY A 163 1.84 -6.34 16.10
N PHE A 164 1.58 -6.76 14.87
CA PHE A 164 0.23 -7.01 14.36
C PHE A 164 0.26 -8.02 13.19
N GLY A 165 -0.92 -8.56 12.87
CA GLY A 165 -1.10 -9.54 11.79
C GLY A 165 -1.08 -10.98 12.28
N ASP A 166 -0.85 -11.92 11.36
CA ASP A 166 -0.80 -13.37 11.61
C ASP A 166 0.55 -13.91 11.16
N LEU A 167 1.29 -14.57 12.05
CA LEU A 167 2.60 -15.16 11.74
C LEU A 167 2.54 -16.24 10.65
N SER A 168 1.36 -16.81 10.39
CA SER A 168 1.11 -17.74 9.28
C SER A 168 0.82 -17.03 7.95
N GLY A 169 0.48 -15.74 7.99
CA GLY A 169 0.11 -14.90 6.85
C GLY A 169 0.98 -13.64 6.74
N GLU A 170 0.32 -12.47 6.67
CA GLU A 170 0.98 -11.16 6.69
C GLU A 170 1.10 -10.62 8.12
N PHE A 171 2.26 -10.09 8.47
CA PHE A 171 2.49 -9.55 9.81
C PHE A 171 3.65 -8.57 9.88
N TRP A 172 3.66 -7.80 10.96
CA TRP A 172 4.80 -7.07 11.50
C TRP A 172 5.08 -7.58 12.91
N LEU A 173 6.30 -8.04 13.17
CA LEU A 173 6.62 -8.71 14.44
C LEU A 173 6.47 -7.79 15.66
N GLY A 174 6.79 -6.51 15.51
CA GLY A 174 6.79 -5.51 16.57
C GLY A 174 8.21 -5.01 16.87
N LEU A 175 8.37 -3.68 16.96
CA LEU A 175 9.69 -3.04 17.16
C LEU A 175 10.36 -3.49 18.47
N LYS A 176 9.59 -3.65 19.56
CA LYS A 176 10.14 -4.12 20.84
C LYS A 176 10.71 -5.53 20.74
N LYS A 177 9.99 -6.43 20.04
CA LYS A 177 10.45 -7.81 19.81
C LYS A 177 11.69 -7.83 18.91
N ILE A 178 11.68 -7.07 17.81
CA ILE A 178 12.84 -6.95 16.92
C ILE A 178 14.06 -6.42 17.69
N PHE A 179 13.89 -5.36 18.50
CA PHE A 179 14.94 -4.78 19.33
C PHE A 179 15.60 -5.83 20.23
N HIS A 180 14.80 -6.64 20.95
CA HIS A 180 15.33 -7.67 21.83
C HIS A 180 16.05 -8.79 21.07
N ILE A 181 15.62 -9.13 19.86
CA ILE A 181 16.30 -10.15 19.06
C ILE A 181 17.67 -9.63 18.60
N VAL A 182 17.73 -8.43 18.03
CA VAL A 182 18.94 -7.96 17.32
C VAL A 182 20.01 -7.35 18.23
N ASN A 183 19.68 -7.05 19.49
CA ASN A 183 20.58 -6.45 20.46
C ASN A 183 21.03 -7.42 21.58
N GLN A 184 20.94 -8.73 21.34
CA GLN A 184 21.48 -9.74 22.27
C GLN A 184 23.01 -9.60 22.42
N LYS A 185 23.55 -9.82 23.62
CA LYS A 185 24.96 -9.56 23.89
C LYS A 185 25.87 -10.48 23.09
N ALA A 186 27.04 -9.95 22.68
CA ALA A 186 28.06 -10.69 21.94
C ALA A 186 27.56 -11.36 20.65
N THR A 187 26.45 -10.89 20.09
CA THR A 187 25.92 -11.36 18.81
C THR A 187 25.82 -10.22 17.82
N SER A 188 25.69 -10.57 16.55
CA SER A 188 25.35 -9.65 15.47
C SER A 188 24.28 -10.30 14.61
N PHE A 189 23.52 -9.49 13.88
CA PHE A 189 22.45 -9.98 13.02
C PHE A 189 22.63 -9.43 11.62
N SER A 190 22.32 -10.24 10.61
CA SER A 190 22.16 -9.79 9.23
C SER A 190 20.69 -9.63 8.90
N LEU A 191 20.35 -8.67 8.04
CA LEU A 191 19.02 -8.50 7.48
C LEU A 191 19.00 -8.98 6.03
N TYR A 192 17.97 -9.75 5.66
CA TYR A 192 17.68 -10.16 4.29
C TYR A 192 16.26 -9.73 3.92
N VAL A 193 16.15 -8.97 2.85
CA VAL A 193 14.89 -8.53 2.24
C VAL A 193 14.72 -9.32 0.95
N ASP A 194 13.66 -10.13 0.88
CA ASP A 194 13.29 -10.92 -0.28
C ASP A 194 12.11 -10.25 -1.00
N LEU A 195 12.25 -10.00 -2.30
CA LEU A 195 11.29 -9.24 -3.11
C LEU A 195 10.81 -10.08 -4.29
N GLU A 196 9.50 -10.13 -4.50
CA GLU A 196 8.87 -10.76 -5.66
C GLU A 196 8.01 -9.74 -6.41
N SER A 197 8.12 -9.70 -7.73
CA SER A 197 7.33 -8.81 -8.59
C SER A 197 6.00 -9.45 -9.02
N GLU A 198 5.08 -8.65 -9.53
CA GLU A 198 3.84 -9.16 -10.18
C GLU A 198 4.10 -10.12 -11.36
N ASN A 199 5.27 -10.07 -11.97
CA ASN A 199 5.69 -10.94 -13.08
C ASN A 199 6.63 -12.07 -12.63
N ASP A 200 6.57 -12.45 -11.35
CA ASP A 200 7.33 -13.55 -10.73
C ASP A 200 8.87 -13.44 -10.89
N LYS A 201 9.38 -12.22 -11.07
CA LYS A 201 10.81 -11.90 -10.92
C LYS A 201 11.15 -11.69 -9.46
N HIS A 202 12.32 -12.20 -9.07
CA HIS A 202 12.82 -12.10 -7.70
C HIS A 202 14.05 -11.18 -7.63
N ALA A 203 14.14 -10.44 -6.54
CA ALA A 203 15.32 -9.69 -6.17
C ALA A 203 15.50 -9.71 -4.65
N TYR A 204 16.69 -9.36 -4.19
CA TYR A 204 16.97 -9.28 -2.76
C TYR A 204 17.92 -8.14 -2.42
N ALA A 205 17.84 -7.72 -1.17
CA ALA A 205 18.76 -6.82 -0.50
C ALA A 205 19.19 -7.46 0.82
N SER A 206 20.49 -7.63 1.01
CA SER A 206 21.09 -8.22 2.20
C SER A 206 22.05 -7.23 2.85
N TYR A 207 22.00 -7.14 4.18
CA TYR A 207 22.88 -6.31 4.97
C TYR A 207 23.57 -7.18 6.02
N ASP A 208 24.91 -7.17 6.04
CA ASP A 208 25.71 -8.02 6.95
C ASP A 208 25.67 -7.57 8.43
N GLY A 209 25.03 -6.44 8.70
CA GLY A 209 24.72 -5.93 10.04
C GLY A 209 23.33 -5.33 10.07
N PHE A 210 22.58 -5.60 11.12
CA PHE A 210 21.25 -5.05 11.38
C PHE A 210 21.01 -5.00 12.88
N TRP A 211 20.77 -3.80 13.38
CA TRP A 211 20.29 -3.57 14.74
C TRP A 211 19.46 -2.30 14.78
N ILE A 212 18.68 -2.12 15.85
CA ILE A 212 17.88 -0.93 16.07
C ILE A 212 18.11 -0.39 17.46
N GLU A 213 18.07 0.93 17.63
CA GLU A 213 18.13 1.59 18.94
C GLU A 213 16.87 1.30 19.77
N ASP A 214 16.86 1.74 21.03
CA ASP A 214 15.72 1.59 21.92
C ASP A 214 14.56 2.57 21.61
N GLU A 215 13.50 2.50 22.42
CA GLU A 215 12.32 3.36 22.28
C GLU A 215 12.65 4.85 22.53
N ALA A 216 13.60 5.16 23.42
CA ALA A 216 14.02 6.54 23.70
C ALA A 216 14.70 7.19 22.49
N CYS A 217 15.36 6.38 21.67
CA CYS A 217 15.91 6.76 20.37
C CYS A 217 14.96 6.47 19.20
N SER A 218 13.68 6.18 19.45
CA SER A 218 12.66 5.91 18.44
C SER A 218 13.04 4.80 17.46
N PHE A 219 13.69 3.75 17.95
CA PHE A 219 14.06 2.55 17.18
C PHE A 219 14.83 2.86 15.88
N LYS A 220 15.79 3.79 15.93
CA LYS A 220 16.66 4.11 14.79
C LYS A 220 17.30 2.86 14.20
N ILE A 221 17.24 2.72 12.88
CA ILE A 221 17.78 1.56 12.17
C ILE A 221 19.27 1.71 11.88
N HIS A 222 20.03 0.63 12.00
CA HIS A 222 21.44 0.59 11.63
C HIS A 222 21.74 -0.61 10.73
N LEU A 223 22.27 -0.32 9.54
CA LEU A 223 22.56 -1.30 8.49
C LEU A 223 24.07 -1.40 8.21
N GLY A 224 24.55 -2.64 8.08
CA GLY A 224 25.90 -3.01 7.66
C GLY A 224 26.09 -2.93 6.14
N ARG A 225 27.13 -3.58 5.62
CA ARG A 225 27.44 -3.58 4.19
C ARG A 225 26.34 -4.27 3.40
N TYR A 226 25.96 -3.61 2.30
CA TYR A 226 24.95 -4.10 1.38
C TYR A 226 25.51 -5.16 0.42
N SER A 227 24.68 -6.15 0.10
CA SER A 227 24.83 -7.07 -1.02
C SER A 227 23.46 -7.42 -1.58
N GLY A 228 23.31 -7.52 -2.89
CA GLY A 228 22.02 -7.85 -3.51
C GLY A 228 21.91 -7.39 -4.94
N ASN A 229 20.80 -7.75 -5.56
CA ASN A 229 20.46 -7.37 -6.94
C ASN A 229 19.27 -6.40 -7.02
N ALA A 230 18.66 -6.01 -5.89
CA ALA A 230 17.58 -5.04 -5.83
C ALA A 230 18.07 -3.56 -5.81
N GLY A 231 19.38 -3.33 -5.69
CA GLY A 231 19.94 -2.04 -5.29
C GLY A 231 19.70 -1.70 -3.81
N ASP A 232 20.46 -0.75 -3.27
CA ASP A 232 20.37 -0.35 -1.86
C ASP A 232 19.39 0.81 -1.67
N ALA A 233 18.09 0.52 -1.61
CA ALA A 233 17.07 1.56 -1.47
C ALA A 233 17.07 2.24 -0.09
N PHE A 234 17.53 1.57 0.97
CA PHE A 234 17.70 2.23 2.26
C PHE A 234 18.74 3.35 2.21
N ARG A 235 19.83 3.20 1.45
CA ARG A 235 20.83 4.28 1.32
C ARG A 235 20.52 5.24 0.17
N GLY A 236 19.81 4.75 -0.85
CA GLY A 236 19.40 5.52 -2.01
C GLY A 236 20.57 6.06 -2.83
N TYR A 237 20.31 7.12 -3.60
CA TYR A 237 21.30 7.72 -4.51
C TYR A 237 21.85 9.04 -3.98
N ARG A 238 21.06 9.74 -3.16
CA ARG A 238 21.38 11.05 -2.60
C ARG A 238 21.37 10.99 -1.08
N LYS A 239 21.96 11.99 -0.44
CA LYS A 239 22.08 12.03 1.02
C LYS A 239 20.71 12.07 1.70
N GLU A 240 19.77 12.80 1.12
CA GLU A 240 18.39 12.91 1.58
C GLU A 240 17.59 11.61 1.43
N ASP A 241 17.98 10.71 0.52
CA ASP A 241 17.31 9.43 0.33
C ASP A 241 17.69 8.41 1.43
N ASN A 242 18.76 8.68 2.19
CA ASN A 242 19.35 7.71 3.11
C ASN A 242 18.51 7.53 4.38
N GLN A 243 17.83 6.39 4.48
CA GLN A 243 17.01 5.92 5.58
C GLN A 243 17.82 5.17 6.66
N ASN A 244 19.10 4.87 6.42
CA ASN A 244 19.96 4.31 7.46
C ASN A 244 20.22 5.34 8.58
N SER A 245 20.22 4.89 9.84
CA SER A 245 20.35 5.71 11.05
C SER A 245 19.19 6.69 11.29
N MET A 246 18.05 6.44 10.64
CA MET A 246 16.84 7.25 10.78
C MET A 246 15.88 6.61 11.77
N PRO A 247 15.17 7.41 12.59
CA PRO A 247 14.18 6.91 13.54
C PRO A 247 12.96 6.34 12.82
N PHE A 248 12.25 5.42 13.47
CA PHE A 248 10.97 4.95 12.99
C PHE A 248 9.92 6.06 13.17
N SER A 249 8.98 6.16 12.23
CA SER A 249 7.84 7.07 12.32
C SER A 249 6.55 6.37 11.92
N THR A 250 5.45 6.82 12.49
CA THR A 250 4.07 6.45 12.13
C THR A 250 3.24 7.73 11.96
N PHE A 251 1.98 7.59 11.56
CA PHE A 251 1.14 8.76 11.24
C PHE A 251 0.78 9.58 12.48
N ASP A 252 0.82 8.95 13.66
CA ASP A 252 0.57 9.54 14.97
C ASP A 252 1.86 9.94 15.72
N VAL A 253 3.03 9.47 15.26
CA VAL A 253 4.35 9.83 15.80
C VAL A 253 5.31 10.12 14.64
N ASP A 254 5.37 11.40 14.27
CA ASP A 254 6.27 11.88 13.24
C ASP A 254 7.69 12.03 13.80
N ASN A 255 8.64 11.23 13.34
CA ASN A 255 10.09 11.42 13.56
C ASN A 255 10.82 11.59 12.23
N ASP A 256 10.11 11.93 11.17
CA ASP A 256 10.66 11.93 9.83
C ASP A 256 11.50 13.19 9.53
N GLY A 257 12.27 13.11 8.45
CA GLY A 257 13.13 14.20 8.00
C GLY A 257 12.40 15.40 7.36
N CYS A 258 11.06 15.44 7.33
CA CYS A 258 10.25 16.46 6.64
C CYS A 258 9.69 17.53 7.58
N ARG A 259 10.55 18.26 8.30
CA ARG A 259 10.12 19.33 9.22
C ARG A 259 10.58 20.72 8.77
N PRO A 260 9.67 21.71 8.57
CA PRO A 260 8.20 21.60 8.64
C PRO A 260 7.57 20.98 7.38
N MET A 261 8.33 20.85 6.29
CA MET A 261 7.93 20.16 5.07
C MET A 261 9.17 19.77 4.25
N CYS A 262 9.04 18.78 3.39
CA CYS A 262 9.96 18.44 2.32
C CYS A 262 9.22 18.47 0.97
N THR A 263 9.93 18.30 -0.15
CA THR A 263 9.31 18.24 -1.48
C THR A 263 9.58 16.90 -2.14
N ILE A 264 8.53 16.10 -2.33
CA ILE A 264 8.59 14.79 -2.98
C ILE A 264 7.79 14.86 -4.27
N LYS A 265 8.45 14.64 -5.42
CA LYS A 265 7.82 14.70 -6.76
C LYS A 265 6.97 15.97 -6.95
N GLU A 266 7.57 17.12 -6.62
CA GLU A 266 6.95 18.46 -6.72
C GLU A 266 5.78 18.70 -5.75
N GLN A 267 5.49 17.78 -4.83
CA GLN A 267 4.46 17.96 -3.81
C GLN A 267 5.07 18.28 -2.45
N PRO A 268 4.54 19.28 -1.73
CA PRO A 268 4.92 19.54 -0.35
C PRO A 268 4.40 18.41 0.54
N VAL A 269 5.31 17.74 1.25
CA VAL A 269 5.02 16.66 2.19
C VAL A 269 5.36 17.14 3.60
N LYS A 270 4.38 17.08 4.50
CA LYS A 270 4.55 17.45 5.92
C LYS A 270 4.91 16.26 6.81
N SER A 271 4.45 15.07 6.43
CA SER A 271 4.79 13.81 7.09
C SER A 271 4.76 12.71 6.05
N CYS A 272 5.81 11.90 6.05
CA CYS A 272 5.99 10.78 5.15
C CYS A 272 5.07 9.63 5.47
N SER A 273 4.78 9.38 6.74
CA SER A 273 3.81 8.36 7.12
C SER A 273 2.43 8.72 6.56
N ASN A 274 1.97 9.96 6.76
CA ASN A 274 0.69 10.42 6.21
C ASN A 274 0.68 10.41 4.67
N PHE A 275 1.81 10.76 4.04
CA PHE A 275 1.95 10.70 2.58
C PHE A 275 1.95 9.26 2.06
N SER A 276 2.44 8.29 2.83
CA SER A 276 2.45 6.87 2.51
C SER A 276 1.25 6.12 3.12
N ASP A 277 0.06 6.70 2.99
CA ASP A 277 -1.22 6.13 3.47
C ASP A 277 -1.19 5.70 4.94
N ASN A 278 -0.59 6.51 5.82
CA ASN A 278 -0.51 6.28 7.27
C ASN A 278 0.26 5.01 7.68
N THR A 279 1.26 4.59 6.91
CA THR A 279 2.09 3.41 7.20
C THR A 279 3.34 3.78 8.00
N GLY A 280 3.84 2.86 8.83
CA GLY A 280 5.04 3.09 9.64
C GLY A 280 6.32 2.63 8.95
N TRP A 281 7.38 3.42 9.00
CA TRP A 281 8.69 3.07 8.42
C TRP A 281 9.83 3.95 8.98
N TRP A 282 11.07 3.57 8.66
CA TRP A 282 12.26 4.43 8.85
C TRP A 282 12.36 5.46 7.73
N PHE A 283 11.54 6.51 7.81
CA PHE A 283 11.49 7.56 6.80
C PHE A 283 12.62 8.59 6.97
N ASN A 284 13.17 9.09 5.87
CA ASN A 284 13.99 10.29 5.83
C ASN A 284 13.73 11.03 4.53
N GLN A 285 13.04 12.16 4.63
CA GLN A 285 12.41 12.78 3.46
C GLN A 285 11.68 11.73 2.60
N CYS A 286 11.00 10.82 3.33
CA CYS A 286 10.33 9.60 2.90
C CYS A 286 11.31 8.51 2.47
N GLY A 287 12.27 8.83 1.62
CA GLY A 287 13.29 7.89 1.14
C GLY A 287 12.80 7.06 -0.05
N LEU A 288 13.52 5.98 -0.34
CA LEU A 288 13.33 5.16 -1.56
C LEU A 288 12.84 3.73 -1.27
N ALA A 289 12.64 3.39 -0.01
CA ALA A 289 12.01 2.14 0.40
C ALA A 289 10.85 2.41 1.36
N ASN A 290 9.74 1.71 1.17
CA ASN A 290 8.72 1.48 2.20
C ASN A 290 8.06 0.12 1.90
N LEU A 291 8.38 -0.88 2.71
CA LEU A 291 7.83 -2.23 2.55
C LEU A 291 6.49 -2.42 3.29
N ASN A 292 6.11 -1.43 4.08
CA ASN A 292 4.86 -1.40 4.85
C ASN A 292 3.74 -0.66 4.10
N GLY A 293 4.01 -0.15 2.90
CA GLY A 293 3.03 0.54 2.05
C GLY A 293 1.79 -0.31 1.71
N ASP A 294 0.79 0.32 1.10
CA ASP A 294 -0.43 -0.38 0.68
C ASP A 294 -0.14 -1.39 -0.44
N HIS A 295 -0.64 -2.61 -0.29
CA HIS A 295 -0.39 -3.70 -1.22
C HIS A 295 -1.26 -3.59 -2.48
N ARG A 296 -2.45 -2.98 -2.39
CA ARG A 296 -3.41 -2.90 -3.50
C ARG A 296 -3.60 -1.47 -3.99
N TYR A 297 -2.49 -0.74 -4.06
CA TYR A 297 -2.53 0.63 -4.51
C TYR A 297 -2.83 0.73 -6.02
N THR A 298 -4.04 1.18 -6.36
CA THR A 298 -4.51 1.43 -7.74
C THR A 298 -4.39 2.91 -8.15
N GLY A 299 -3.88 3.76 -7.25
CA GLY A 299 -3.76 5.19 -7.47
C GLY A 299 -2.56 5.59 -8.36
N ARG A 300 -2.41 6.89 -8.59
CA ARG A 300 -1.38 7.46 -9.47
C ARG A 300 0.04 7.48 -8.87
N PHE A 301 0.20 7.36 -7.55
CA PHE A 301 1.47 7.58 -6.85
C PHE A 301 2.05 6.29 -6.26
N LEU A 302 2.98 5.64 -6.95
CA LEU A 302 3.66 4.43 -6.46
C LEU A 302 4.31 4.55 -5.06
N ALA A 303 4.53 5.77 -4.55
CA ALA A 303 5.18 6.03 -3.26
C ALA A 303 4.31 5.69 -2.02
N THR A 304 3.01 5.47 -2.20
CA THR A 304 2.11 5.00 -1.12
C THR A 304 2.04 3.48 -1.03
N GLY A 305 2.45 2.77 -2.10
CA GLY A 305 2.47 1.32 -2.15
C GLY A 305 3.76 0.72 -1.58
N ILE A 306 3.80 -0.62 -1.53
CA ILE A 306 5.03 -1.37 -1.25
C ILE A 306 6.05 -1.06 -2.35
N HIS A 307 7.17 -0.44 -1.99
CA HIS A 307 8.17 -0.01 -2.98
C HIS A 307 9.62 -0.19 -2.50
N TRP A 308 10.49 -0.39 -3.49
CA TRP A 308 11.94 -0.46 -3.38
C TRP A 308 12.51 0.18 -4.65
N ASP A 309 12.65 1.50 -4.66
CA ASP A 309 12.76 2.30 -5.90
C ASP A 309 14.07 2.06 -6.67
N THR A 310 15.08 1.46 -6.03
CA THR A 310 16.31 1.05 -6.71
C THR A 310 16.14 -0.24 -7.53
N TRP A 311 15.08 -1.00 -7.29
CA TRP A 311 14.77 -2.20 -8.07
C TRP A 311 13.95 -1.81 -9.30
N THR A 312 14.63 -1.74 -10.43
CA THR A 312 14.03 -1.29 -11.69
C THR A 312 14.15 -2.33 -12.80
N MET A 313 13.16 -2.34 -13.69
CA MET A 313 13.17 -3.11 -14.93
C MET A 313 12.80 -2.18 -16.10
N ASN A 314 13.65 -2.11 -17.13
CA ASN A 314 13.52 -1.15 -18.23
C ASN A 314 13.37 0.31 -17.77
N ASN A 315 14.19 0.73 -16.79
CA ASN A 315 14.19 2.07 -16.18
C ASN A 315 12.87 2.47 -15.50
N LYS A 316 12.05 1.49 -15.09
CA LYS A 316 10.84 1.72 -14.30
C LYS A 316 10.89 0.96 -12.99
N PRO A 317 10.43 1.54 -11.86
CA PRO A 317 10.29 0.81 -10.61
C PRO A 317 9.45 -0.45 -10.78
N VAL A 318 9.91 -1.54 -10.18
CA VAL A 318 9.19 -2.81 -10.20
C VAL A 318 8.04 -2.76 -9.20
N LYS A 319 6.86 -3.23 -9.62
CA LYS A 319 5.72 -3.44 -8.72
C LYS A 319 5.95 -4.70 -7.91
N ILE A 320 5.97 -4.55 -6.58
CA ILE A 320 6.21 -5.65 -5.64
C ILE A 320 4.89 -6.34 -5.34
N LYS A 321 4.84 -7.65 -5.60
CA LYS A 321 3.73 -8.57 -5.31
C LYS A 321 3.86 -9.20 -3.94
N SER A 322 5.07 -9.53 -3.50
CA SER A 322 5.30 -10.06 -2.16
C SER A 322 6.66 -9.60 -1.66
N VAL A 323 6.79 -9.45 -0.33
CA VAL A 323 8.05 -9.09 0.31
C VAL A 323 8.15 -9.74 1.68
N SER A 324 9.36 -10.14 2.08
CA SER A 324 9.64 -10.52 3.46
C SER A 324 10.95 -9.94 3.95
N MET A 325 10.98 -9.54 5.22
CA MET A 325 12.20 -9.16 5.94
C MET A 325 12.53 -10.27 6.92
N LYS A 326 13.76 -10.78 6.86
CA LYS A 326 14.26 -11.87 7.70
C LYS A 326 15.57 -11.45 8.35
N ILE A 327 15.75 -11.79 9.61
CA ILE A 327 16.99 -11.55 10.35
C ILE A 327 17.62 -12.87 10.77
N ARG A 328 18.95 -12.93 10.80
CA ARG A 328 19.69 -14.13 11.21
C ARG A 328 20.90 -13.75 12.01
N ARG A 329 21.14 -14.46 13.11
CA ARG A 329 22.33 -14.28 13.94
C ARG A 329 23.57 -14.63 13.10
N THR A 330 24.58 -13.77 13.15
CA THR A 330 25.89 -13.98 12.54
C THR A 330 26.92 -14.21 13.65
N TYR A 331 27.75 -15.22 13.46
CA TYR A 331 28.88 -15.48 14.36
C TYR A 331 30.04 -14.61 13.91
N ASN A 332 30.56 -13.78 14.81
CA ASN A 332 31.80 -13.06 14.54
C ASN A 332 32.98 -14.02 14.74
N PRO A 333 33.73 -14.39 13.68
CA PRO A 333 34.83 -15.34 13.80
C PRO A 333 36.01 -14.84 14.64
N TYR A 334 35.99 -13.58 15.09
CA TYR A 334 37.08 -12.95 15.82
C TYR A 334 36.88 -12.83 17.34
N PHE A 335 35.73 -13.29 17.87
CA PHE A 335 35.48 -13.34 19.31
C PHE A 335 35.12 -14.76 19.73
N HIS A 336 36.15 -15.55 20.01
CA HIS A 336 36.08 -16.82 20.74
C HIS A 336 36.84 -16.69 22.06
#